data_AF-A0A3N5YZR8-F1
#
_entry.id   AF-A0A3N5YZR8-F1
#
_cell.length_a   1.000
_cell.length_b   1.000
_cell.length_c   1.000
_cell.angle_alpha   90.00
_cell.angle_beta   90.00
_cell.angle_gamma   90.00
#
_symmetry.space_group_name_H-M   'P 1'
#
loop_
_entity.id
_entity.type
_entity.pdbx_description
1 polymer ?
#
loop_
_entity_poly.entity_id
_entity_poly.type
_entity_poly.pdbx_seq_one_letter_code
_entity_poly.pdbx_strand_id
1 'polypeptide(L)'
;MKKLLAIAVLLSLCIMMIPSAVFAADPTSFVVNWAGSGAVDGSATVKNDAVYSFATNGGVVSGNFNANGLNDNPYSYNVDSSNSYINADVTGGYMWFKAQRTDAYVPMYGSAGQVAASFVGSSGTGEMATGSGNNYASMVNATYAKPHTSGGYNYEASGSSYLITSYIAASGDVTPSAAGLAMAPVSNYAYFVNAGNGTGKINDMTNAAGSGVNLGWGGGCYTNANAALTGVGTFTVAGVGSNAINTEITGASGAFTGWNLAGNGTMGSVDFTSTGNYSGNSSIPNYSVTVK
;
A
#
# COMPACT_ATOMS: atom_id res chain seq x y z
N MET A 1 44.95 17.35 -25.09
CA MET A 1 43.80 16.47 -25.39
C MET A 1 43.87 15.24 -24.49
N LYS A 2 43.22 15.26 -23.33
CA LYS A 2 43.23 14.15 -22.36
C LYS A 2 41.87 13.46 -22.41
N LYS A 3 41.90 12.15 -22.70
CA LYS A 3 40.74 11.27 -22.81
C LYS A 3 40.09 11.12 -21.42
N LEU A 4 38.85 11.55 -21.27
CA LEU A 4 38.01 11.22 -20.11
C LEU A 4 37.42 9.83 -20.36
N LEU A 5 37.97 8.84 -19.64
CA LEU A 5 37.47 7.47 -19.61
C LEU A 5 36.22 7.47 -18.72
N ALA A 6 35.03 7.36 -19.33
CA ALA A 6 33.80 7.08 -18.62
C ALA A 6 33.84 5.63 -18.11
N ILE A 7 34.03 5.46 -16.81
CA ILE A 7 33.90 4.16 -16.16
C ILE A 7 32.43 4.01 -15.74
N ALA A 8 31.69 3.24 -16.53
CA ALA A 8 30.41 2.66 -16.12
C ALA A 8 30.69 1.43 -15.23
N VAL A 9 30.40 1.54 -13.94
CA VAL A 9 30.37 0.41 -12.97
C VAL A 9 28.89 0.05 -12.83
N LEU A 10 28.34 -0.94 -13.53
CA LEU A 10 28.35 -2.39 -13.28
C LEU A 10 28.08 -2.78 -11.81
N LEU A 11 26.80 -3.07 -11.52
CA LEU A 11 26.28 -3.92 -10.44
C LEU A 11 26.89 -3.73 -9.03
N SER A 12 26.25 -2.90 -8.20
CA SER A 12 26.53 -2.84 -6.76
C SER A 12 25.37 -3.43 -5.97
N LEU A 13 25.51 -4.68 -5.53
CA LEU A 13 24.81 -5.21 -4.37
C LEU A 13 25.32 -4.44 -3.15
N CYS A 14 24.61 -3.38 -2.75
CA CYS A 14 24.95 -2.58 -1.57
C CYS A 14 24.15 -3.09 -0.37
N ILE A 15 24.67 -4.08 0.35
CA ILE A 15 24.16 -4.42 1.68
C ILE A 15 24.80 -3.43 2.66
N MET A 16 24.16 -2.27 2.88
CA MET A 16 24.56 -1.36 3.95
C MET A 16 24.06 -1.91 5.29
N MET A 17 24.94 -2.61 6.02
CA MET A 17 24.76 -2.80 7.45
C MET A 17 25.26 -1.54 8.18
N ILE A 18 24.33 -0.72 8.67
CA ILE A 18 24.64 0.45 9.51
C ILE A 18 24.72 -0.01 10.98
N PRO A 19 25.83 0.23 11.71
CA PRO A 19 25.91 -0.09 13.13
C PRO A 19 25.01 0.85 13.96
N SER A 20 24.25 0.27 14.88
CA SER A 20 23.35 0.97 15.79
C SER A 20 24.12 1.76 16.85
N ALA A 21 24.19 3.08 16.68
CA ALA A 21 24.54 4.01 17.75
C ALA A 21 23.26 4.63 18.32
N VAL A 22 22.98 4.38 19.60
CA VAL A 22 21.84 4.95 20.32
C VAL A 22 22.22 6.36 20.78
N PHE A 23 21.91 7.37 19.95
CA PHE A 23 21.87 8.76 20.38
C PHE A 23 20.41 9.17 20.61
N ALA A 24 20.17 10.10 21.52
CA ALA A 24 18.86 10.75 21.68
C ALA A 24 18.36 11.18 20.29
N ALA A 25 17.30 10.53 19.82
CA ALA A 25 17.16 10.30 18.39
C ALA A 25 16.53 11.49 17.68
N ASP A 26 17.39 12.28 17.02
CA ASP A 26 17.00 13.25 16.00
C ASP A 26 16.03 12.60 15.00
N PRO A 27 15.13 13.40 14.38
CA PRO A 27 14.25 12.93 13.32
C PRO A 27 15.08 12.16 12.28
N THR A 28 14.80 10.86 12.13
CA THR A 28 15.56 10.01 11.21
C THR A 28 14.89 10.09 9.85
N SER A 29 15.57 10.66 8.87
CA SER A 29 15.11 10.70 7.48
C SER A 29 15.95 9.76 6.63
N PHE A 30 15.26 8.95 5.82
CA PHE A 30 15.87 8.04 4.86
C PHE A 30 15.31 8.33 3.48
N VAL A 31 16.18 8.56 2.50
CA VAL A 31 15.79 8.82 1.12
C VAL A 31 16.62 7.94 0.19
N VAL A 32 15.94 7.19 -0.66
CA VAL A 32 16.56 6.36 -1.70
C VAL A 32 15.99 6.77 -3.04
N ASN A 33 16.88 6.99 -4.00
CA ASN A 33 16.53 7.17 -5.41
C ASN A 33 17.19 6.05 -6.20
N TRP A 34 16.48 5.47 -7.15
CA TRP A 34 17.03 4.48 -8.05
C TRP A 34 16.53 4.70 -9.47
N ALA A 35 17.36 4.31 -10.43
CA ALA A 35 17.04 4.22 -11.83
C ALA A 35 17.97 3.16 -12.45
N GLY A 36 17.41 2.18 -13.16
CA GLY A 36 18.19 1.08 -13.70
C GLY A 36 17.31 -0.06 -14.22
N SER A 37 17.80 -1.28 -14.03
CA SER A 37 17.15 -2.52 -14.46
C SER A 37 17.41 -3.62 -13.44
N GLY A 38 16.62 -4.69 -13.47
CA GLY A 38 16.72 -5.80 -12.52
C GLY A 38 16.03 -5.45 -11.20
N ALA A 39 16.46 -6.09 -10.10
CA ALA A 39 15.85 -5.93 -8.79
C ALA A 39 16.51 -4.80 -7.98
N VAL A 40 15.67 -3.95 -7.38
CA VAL A 40 16.04 -3.00 -6.34
C VAL A 40 15.07 -3.18 -5.19
N ASP A 41 15.56 -3.55 -4.02
CA ASP A 41 14.77 -3.71 -2.80
C ASP A 41 15.44 -2.99 -1.62
N GLY A 42 14.63 -2.66 -0.61
CA GLY A 42 15.11 -1.98 0.57
C GLY A 42 14.12 -2.02 1.71
N SER A 43 14.64 -1.80 2.91
CA SER A 43 13.85 -1.68 4.13
C SER A 43 14.37 -0.53 4.98
N ALA A 44 13.46 0.21 5.59
CA ALA A 44 13.78 1.23 6.58
C ALA A 44 13.01 0.93 7.87
N THR A 45 13.74 0.83 8.97
CA THR A 45 13.17 0.76 10.32
C THR A 45 13.29 2.13 10.95
N VAL A 46 12.14 2.72 11.29
CA VAL A 46 12.06 4.02 11.94
C VAL A 46 11.91 3.77 13.44
N LYS A 47 13.04 3.83 14.15
CA LYS A 47 13.16 3.50 15.58
C LYS A 47 12.44 2.19 15.92
N ASN A 48 11.48 2.24 16.84
CA ASN A 48 10.59 1.16 17.25
C ASN A 48 9.16 1.36 16.72
N ASP A 49 8.87 2.42 15.97
CA ASP A 49 7.49 2.82 15.62
C ASP A 49 6.98 2.18 14.33
N ALA A 50 7.86 2.00 13.33
CA ALA A 50 7.47 1.40 12.06
C ALA A 50 8.61 0.72 11.28
N VAL A 51 8.21 -0.24 10.44
CA VAL A 51 9.05 -0.85 9.40
C VAL A 51 8.41 -0.62 8.04
N TYR A 52 9.19 -0.10 7.12
CA TYR A 52 8.83 0.08 5.72
C TYR A 52 9.71 -0.80 4.84
N SER A 53 9.14 -1.39 3.80
CA SER A 53 9.89 -2.21 2.85
C SER A 53 9.34 -2.01 1.45
N PHE A 54 10.21 -2.10 0.45
CA PHE A 54 9.84 -1.95 -0.94
C PHE A 54 10.70 -2.83 -1.84
N ALA A 55 10.19 -3.14 -3.03
CA ALA A 55 11.02 -3.58 -4.13
C ALA A 55 10.46 -3.17 -5.49
N THR A 56 11.35 -3.12 -6.47
CA THR A 56 11.04 -3.08 -7.90
C THR A 56 11.87 -4.17 -8.59
N ASN A 57 11.33 -4.78 -9.63
CA ASN A 57 12.04 -5.73 -10.47
C ASN A 57 11.49 -5.65 -11.89
N GLY A 58 12.32 -5.40 -12.89
CA GLY A 58 11.88 -5.34 -14.28
C GLY A 58 12.99 -5.02 -15.27
N GLY A 59 12.62 -4.87 -16.54
CA GLY A 59 13.55 -4.46 -17.60
C GLY A 59 14.04 -3.01 -17.44
N VAL A 60 13.15 -2.13 -16.99
CA VAL A 60 13.46 -0.77 -16.54
C VAL A 60 12.76 -0.55 -15.20
N VAL A 61 13.49 -0.02 -14.22
CA VAL A 61 12.95 0.33 -12.90
C VAL A 61 13.44 1.72 -12.50
N SER A 62 12.58 2.51 -11.90
CA SER A 62 12.96 3.78 -11.28
C SER A 62 12.08 4.07 -10.08
N GLY A 63 12.55 4.95 -9.19
CA GLY A 63 11.72 5.45 -8.13
C GLY A 63 12.44 6.26 -7.08
N ASN A 64 11.65 6.78 -6.16
CA ASN A 64 12.05 7.46 -4.95
C ASN A 64 11.29 6.85 -3.78
N PHE A 65 12.01 6.51 -2.72
CA PHE A 65 11.47 6.13 -1.43
C PHE A 65 11.94 7.12 -0.38
N ASN A 66 11.02 7.54 0.48
CA ASN A 66 11.28 8.42 1.60
C ASN A 66 10.62 7.83 2.86
N ALA A 67 11.34 7.80 3.98
CA ALA A 67 10.79 7.53 5.30
C ALA A 67 11.32 8.52 6.32
N ASN A 68 10.44 9.04 7.18
CA ASN A 68 10.79 9.96 8.26
C ASN A 68 10.20 9.46 9.59
N GLY A 69 11.07 9.32 10.58
CA GLY A 69 10.67 9.29 11.99
C GLY A 69 10.61 10.70 12.54
N LEU A 70 9.50 11.01 13.20
CA LEU A 70 9.39 12.19 14.02
C LEU A 70 9.95 11.88 15.41
N ASN A 71 10.23 12.93 16.18
CA ASN A 71 10.62 12.82 17.58
C ASN A 71 9.67 13.72 18.37
N ASP A 72 8.37 13.46 18.20
CA ASP A 72 7.28 14.34 18.60
C ASP A 72 6.59 13.87 19.88
N ASN A 73 6.75 12.61 20.28
CA ASN A 73 6.16 12.00 21.47
C ASN A 73 4.78 12.60 21.85
N PRO A 74 3.79 12.52 20.95
CA PRO A 74 2.48 13.11 21.15
C PRO A 74 1.88 12.69 22.48
N TYR A 75 1.45 13.69 23.28
CA TYR A 75 0.85 13.49 24.59
C TYR A 75 1.72 12.74 25.61
N SER A 76 3.05 12.66 25.40
CA SER A 76 3.99 11.94 26.27
C SER A 76 3.71 10.43 26.37
N TYR A 77 3.15 9.84 25.31
CA TYR A 77 2.84 8.40 25.24
C TYR A 77 4.04 7.50 24.97
N ASN A 78 5.23 8.09 24.79
CA ASN A 78 6.49 7.45 24.43
C ASN A 78 6.43 6.65 23.13
N VAL A 79 5.58 7.10 22.20
CA VAL A 79 5.48 6.57 20.83
C VAL A 79 5.61 7.75 19.88
N ASP A 80 6.55 7.69 18.95
CA ASP A 80 6.75 8.74 17.97
C ASP A 80 5.91 8.50 16.71
N SER A 81 5.61 9.57 15.99
CA SER A 81 4.96 9.46 14.69
C SER A 81 5.98 9.13 13.61
N SER A 82 5.57 8.41 12.56
CA SER A 82 6.39 8.23 11.37
C SER A 82 5.59 8.33 10.08
N ASN A 83 6.28 8.65 8.99
CA ASN A 83 5.69 8.68 7.66
C ASN A 83 6.63 8.10 6.61
N SER A 84 6.06 7.59 5.54
CA SER A 84 6.79 7.10 4.39
C SER A 84 6.02 7.36 3.10
N TYR A 85 6.76 7.39 2.00
CA TYR A 85 6.23 7.53 0.67
C TYR A 85 7.12 6.81 -0.35
N ILE A 86 6.49 6.22 -1.37
CA ILE A 86 7.16 5.66 -2.53
C ILE A 86 6.50 6.15 -3.83
N ASN A 87 7.32 6.64 -4.76
CA ASN A 87 6.99 6.78 -6.18
C ASN A 87 7.86 5.80 -6.95
N ALA A 88 7.29 4.85 -7.69
CA ALA A 88 8.08 3.88 -8.43
C ALA A 88 7.42 3.56 -9.77
N ASP A 89 8.28 3.23 -10.74
CA ASP A 89 7.91 2.85 -12.10
C ASP A 89 8.65 1.56 -12.46
N VAL A 90 7.97 0.67 -13.19
CA VAL A 90 8.58 -0.50 -13.83
C VAL A 90 8.12 -0.64 -15.28
N THR A 91 8.98 -1.18 -16.13
CA THR A 91 8.61 -1.73 -17.44
C THR A 91 8.93 -3.22 -17.47
N GLY A 92 7.91 -4.05 -17.69
CA GLY A 92 8.01 -5.51 -17.76
C GLY A 92 8.52 -6.10 -16.45
N GLY A 93 7.65 -6.19 -15.43
CA GLY A 93 8.09 -6.54 -14.08
C GLY A 93 7.05 -6.29 -12.99
N TYR A 94 7.50 -6.06 -11.76
CA TYR A 94 6.66 -5.74 -10.62
C TYR A 94 7.31 -4.75 -9.65
N MET A 95 6.48 -4.17 -8.80
CA MET A 95 6.87 -3.42 -7.63
C MET A 95 5.93 -3.71 -6.48
N TRP A 96 6.42 -3.55 -5.26
CA TRP A 96 5.62 -3.62 -4.06
C TRP A 96 6.11 -2.67 -2.99
N PHE A 97 5.20 -2.31 -2.10
CA PHE A 97 5.44 -1.51 -0.92
C PHE A 97 4.73 -2.14 0.27
N LYS A 98 5.36 -2.09 1.44
CA LYS A 98 4.82 -2.59 2.69
C LYS A 98 5.15 -1.61 3.81
N ALA A 99 4.15 -1.31 4.62
CA ALA A 99 4.27 -0.57 5.86
C ALA A 99 3.74 -1.45 7.00
N GLN A 100 4.47 -1.50 8.10
CA GLN A 100 4.07 -2.18 9.33
C GLN A 100 4.29 -1.25 10.51
N ARG A 101 3.25 -1.05 11.30
CA ARG A 101 3.33 -0.31 12.56
C ARG A 101 3.83 -1.23 13.67
N THR A 102 4.89 -0.83 14.36
CA THR A 102 5.56 -1.64 15.39
C THR A 102 5.40 -1.11 16.81
N ASP A 103 4.93 0.14 17.00
CA ASP A 103 4.61 0.68 18.32
C ASP A 103 3.22 1.37 18.40
N ALA A 104 2.65 1.38 19.61
CA ALA A 104 1.33 1.92 19.92
C ALA A 104 1.19 2.26 21.41
N TYR A 105 0.38 3.28 21.72
CA TYR A 105 -0.06 3.52 23.09
C TYR A 105 -1.19 2.55 23.45
N VAL A 106 -0.80 1.34 23.85
CA VAL A 106 -1.69 0.22 24.15
C VAL A 106 -2.82 0.54 25.14
N PRO A 107 -2.61 1.30 26.24
CA PRO A 107 -3.65 1.51 27.25
C PRO A 107 -4.96 2.08 26.70
N MET A 108 -4.92 2.80 25.58
CA MET A 108 -6.10 3.44 24.99
C MET A 108 -6.40 3.00 23.55
N TYR A 109 -5.37 2.67 22.76
CA TYR A 109 -5.53 2.46 21.30
C TYR A 109 -5.31 1.01 20.85
N GLY A 110 -5.00 0.11 21.79
CA GLY A 110 -4.70 -1.27 21.50
C GLY A 110 -3.29 -1.47 20.93
N SER A 111 -3.00 -2.71 20.55
CA SER A 111 -1.67 -3.12 20.10
C SER A 111 -1.30 -2.56 18.72
N ALA A 112 0.01 -2.41 18.51
CA ALA A 112 0.60 -2.27 17.18
C ALA A 112 0.46 -3.56 16.36
N GLY A 113 0.96 -3.54 15.12
CA GLY A 113 0.94 -4.69 14.21
C GLY A 113 0.07 -4.47 12.98
N GLN A 114 -0.56 -3.31 12.81
CA GLN A 114 -1.27 -2.96 11.59
C GLN A 114 -0.30 -3.03 10.41
N VAL A 115 -0.75 -3.63 9.31
CA VAL A 115 0.03 -3.78 8.07
C VAL A 115 -0.76 -3.26 6.89
N ALA A 116 -0.08 -2.54 6.01
CA ALA A 116 -0.58 -2.22 4.70
C ALA A 116 0.44 -2.59 3.64
N ALA A 117 -0.02 -3.13 2.53
CA ALA A 117 0.83 -3.55 1.44
C ALA A 117 0.17 -3.29 0.09
N SER A 118 0.98 -2.96 -0.90
CA SER A 118 0.54 -2.68 -2.25
C SER A 118 1.46 -3.38 -3.23
N PHE A 119 0.91 -3.82 -4.36
CA PHE A 119 1.62 -4.51 -5.43
C PHE A 119 1.12 -4.01 -6.78
N VAL A 120 2.06 -3.77 -7.70
CA VAL A 120 1.78 -3.51 -9.11
C VAL A 120 2.71 -4.39 -9.93
N GLY A 121 2.14 -5.34 -10.68
CA GLY A 121 2.85 -6.17 -11.65
C GLY A 121 2.30 -5.94 -13.05
N SER A 122 3.16 -5.91 -14.06
CA SER A 122 2.75 -5.60 -15.43
C SER A 122 3.72 -6.16 -16.46
N SER A 123 3.18 -6.68 -17.56
CA SER A 123 3.98 -7.03 -18.75
C SER A 123 4.37 -5.81 -19.59
N GLY A 124 3.68 -4.69 -19.43
CA GLY A 124 4.02 -3.40 -20.04
C GLY A 124 4.57 -2.44 -18.99
N THR A 125 3.88 -1.32 -18.74
CA THR A 125 4.28 -0.35 -17.70
C THR A 125 3.52 -0.59 -16.40
N GLY A 126 4.12 -0.25 -15.27
CA GLY A 126 3.47 -0.18 -13.96
C GLY A 126 4.02 1.00 -13.16
N GLU A 127 3.15 1.71 -12.46
CA GLU A 127 3.48 2.85 -11.61
C GLU A 127 2.77 2.73 -10.26
N MET A 128 3.44 3.11 -9.17
CA MET A 128 2.89 3.15 -7.83
C MET A 128 3.30 4.45 -7.14
N ALA A 129 2.30 5.15 -6.62
CA ALA A 129 2.47 6.30 -5.75
C ALA A 129 1.60 6.10 -4.51
N THR A 130 2.24 5.68 -3.41
CA THR A 130 1.56 5.38 -2.15
C THR A 130 2.42 5.76 -0.96
N GLY A 131 1.78 5.95 0.19
CA GLY A 131 2.46 6.33 1.42
C GLY A 131 1.71 5.84 2.65
N SER A 132 2.43 5.79 3.76
CA SER A 132 1.88 5.35 5.04
C SER A 132 2.42 6.23 6.16
N GLY A 133 1.51 6.73 6.99
CA GLY A 133 1.80 7.42 8.24
C GLY A 133 1.32 6.59 9.42
N ASN A 134 2.00 6.67 10.55
CA ASN A 134 1.53 6.08 11.80
C ASN A 134 1.88 6.98 12.98
N ASN A 135 1.21 6.72 14.10
CA ASN A 135 1.45 7.36 15.38
C ASN A 135 1.05 6.43 16.53
N TYR A 136 0.99 6.98 17.75
CA TYR A 136 0.53 6.31 18.95
C TYR A 136 -0.85 5.65 18.87
N ALA A 137 -1.73 6.06 17.95
CA ALA A 137 -3.11 5.59 17.84
C ALA A 137 -3.36 4.66 16.64
N SER A 138 -2.85 4.98 15.46
CA SER A 138 -3.24 4.27 14.22
C SER A 138 -2.18 4.33 13.11
N MET A 139 -2.46 3.60 12.02
CA MET A 139 -1.73 3.65 10.75
C MET A 139 -2.68 4.13 9.64
N VAL A 140 -2.32 5.20 8.95
CA VAL A 140 -3.15 5.89 7.96
C VAL A 140 -2.39 5.90 6.63
N ASN A 141 -3.01 5.40 5.56
CA ASN A 141 -2.41 5.38 4.23
C ASN A 141 -3.03 6.48 3.38
N ALA A 142 -2.78 7.72 3.80
CA ALA A 142 -3.33 8.91 3.16
C ALA A 142 -2.70 9.13 1.77
N THR A 143 -3.25 8.50 0.74
CA THR A 143 -2.79 8.64 -0.65
C THR A 143 -3.24 9.95 -1.32
N TYR A 144 -3.98 10.81 -0.62
CA TYR A 144 -4.50 12.09 -1.14
C TYR A 144 -3.55 13.28 -0.93
N ALA A 145 -2.61 13.20 0.01
CA ALA A 145 -1.83 14.36 0.47
C ALA A 145 -0.49 14.52 -0.24
N LYS A 146 0.08 13.45 -0.84
CA LYS A 146 1.32 13.45 -1.63
C LYS A 146 1.42 12.17 -2.47
N PRO A 147 2.33 12.19 -3.46
CA PRO A 147 2.19 12.30 -4.92
C PRO A 147 1.36 11.20 -5.59
N HIS A 148 1.12 11.41 -6.88
CA HIS A 148 0.41 10.50 -7.77
C HIS A 148 1.36 9.92 -8.81
N THR A 149 0.92 8.84 -9.45
CA THR A 149 1.47 8.35 -10.71
C THR A 149 1.36 9.41 -11.81
N SER A 150 2.01 9.19 -12.94
CA SER A 150 2.03 10.11 -14.08
C SER A 150 0.62 10.45 -14.61
N GLY A 151 -0.35 9.54 -14.46
CA GLY A 151 -1.74 9.75 -14.83
C GLY A 151 -2.64 10.25 -13.70
N GLY A 152 -2.10 10.59 -12.52
CA GLY A 152 -2.86 11.17 -11.41
C GLY A 152 -3.56 10.16 -10.49
N TYR A 153 -3.11 8.90 -10.49
CA TYR A 153 -3.67 7.82 -9.67
C TYR A 153 -2.72 7.38 -8.55
N ASN A 154 -3.13 6.42 -7.72
CA ASN A 154 -2.23 5.78 -6.75
C ASN A 154 -1.49 4.59 -7.37
N TYR A 155 -2.18 3.87 -8.27
CA TYR A 155 -1.64 2.72 -8.96
C TYR A 155 -2.02 2.77 -10.43
N GLU A 156 -1.08 2.51 -11.32
CA GLU A 156 -1.33 2.35 -12.75
C GLU A 156 -0.60 1.13 -13.26
N ALA A 157 -1.23 0.39 -14.18
CA ALA A 157 -0.58 -0.67 -14.92
C ALA A 157 -1.13 -0.74 -16.34
N SER A 158 -0.29 -1.06 -17.31
CA SER A 158 -0.71 -1.32 -18.68
C SER A 158 0.07 -2.46 -19.31
N GLY A 159 -0.57 -3.29 -20.13
CA GLY A 159 0.10 -4.41 -20.78
C GLY A 159 -0.84 -5.48 -21.30
N SER A 160 -0.25 -6.56 -21.80
CA SER A 160 -0.97 -7.81 -22.13
C SER A 160 -1.44 -8.56 -20.89
N SER A 161 -0.82 -8.30 -19.74
CA SER A 161 -1.25 -8.74 -18.42
C SER A 161 -0.78 -7.75 -17.36
N TYR A 162 -1.59 -7.55 -16.34
CA TYR A 162 -1.21 -6.84 -15.12
C TYR A 162 -1.95 -7.38 -13.89
N LEU A 163 -1.41 -7.05 -12.73
CA LEU A 163 -2.00 -7.27 -11.41
C LEU A 163 -1.74 -6.03 -10.55
N ILE A 164 -2.80 -5.38 -10.08
CA ILE A 164 -2.74 -4.33 -9.07
C ILE A 164 -3.44 -4.85 -7.82
N THR A 165 -2.81 -4.71 -6.67
CA THR A 165 -3.38 -5.16 -5.39
C THR A 165 -3.03 -4.15 -4.30
N SER A 166 -3.99 -3.89 -3.43
CA SER A 166 -3.73 -3.19 -2.17
C SER A 166 -4.44 -3.91 -1.05
N TYR A 167 -3.81 -3.87 0.11
CA TYR A 167 -4.17 -4.65 1.26
C TYR A 167 -3.99 -3.83 2.53
N ILE A 168 -4.91 -3.99 3.48
CA ILE A 168 -4.78 -3.42 4.81
C ILE A 168 -5.37 -4.35 5.88
N ALA A 169 -4.65 -4.47 7.00
CA ALA A 169 -5.00 -5.34 8.13
C ALA A 169 -4.86 -4.65 9.47
N ALA A 170 -5.69 -5.07 10.42
CA ALA A 170 -5.55 -4.66 11.82
C ALA A 170 -4.33 -5.32 12.49
N SER A 171 -3.90 -6.49 12.02
CA SER A 171 -2.73 -7.21 12.52
C SER A 171 -2.14 -8.18 11.49
N GLY A 172 -0.93 -8.65 11.76
CA GLY A 172 -0.31 -9.81 11.11
C GLY A 172 0.77 -9.47 10.10
N ASP A 173 0.92 -10.31 9.08
CA ASP A 173 2.01 -10.17 8.12
C ASP A 173 1.56 -10.43 6.67
N VAL A 174 2.16 -9.68 5.76
CA VAL A 174 2.00 -9.81 4.31
C VAL A 174 3.37 -10.08 3.73
N THR A 175 3.44 -11.11 2.90
CA THR A 175 4.63 -11.50 2.15
C THR A 175 4.43 -11.16 0.67
N PRO A 176 5.05 -10.09 0.17
CA PRO A 176 5.07 -9.79 -1.25
C PRO A 176 5.89 -10.84 -2.02
N SER A 177 5.47 -11.14 -3.24
CA SER A 177 6.16 -12.03 -4.17
C SER A 177 5.98 -11.54 -5.60
N ALA A 178 6.71 -12.13 -6.56
CA ALA A 178 6.49 -11.85 -7.98
C ALA A 178 5.06 -12.21 -8.47
N ALA A 179 4.34 -13.05 -7.73
CA ALA A 179 2.96 -13.44 -8.03
C ALA A 179 1.91 -12.52 -7.39
N GLY A 180 2.32 -11.51 -6.61
CA GLY A 180 1.43 -10.64 -5.85
C GLY A 180 1.65 -10.74 -4.34
N LEU A 181 0.64 -10.34 -3.57
CA LEU A 181 0.68 -10.35 -2.10
C LEU A 181 0.12 -11.67 -1.55
N ALA A 182 0.92 -12.37 -0.75
CA ALA A 182 0.48 -13.51 0.03
C ALA A 182 0.24 -13.08 1.48
N MET A 183 -0.86 -13.52 2.07
CA MET A 183 -1.27 -13.11 3.41
C MET A 183 -1.28 -14.29 4.37
N ALA A 184 -0.80 -14.05 5.60
CA ALA A 184 -1.13 -14.92 6.70
C ALA A 184 -2.62 -14.74 7.07
N PRO A 185 -3.30 -15.79 7.59
CA PRO A 185 -4.64 -15.64 8.13
C PRO A 185 -4.62 -14.64 9.29
N VAL A 186 -5.33 -13.53 9.15
CA VAL A 186 -5.38 -12.44 10.12
C VAL A 186 -6.82 -12.05 10.41
N SER A 187 -7.05 -11.50 11.61
CA SER A 187 -8.32 -10.92 11.99
C SER A 187 -8.45 -9.53 11.38
N ASN A 188 -9.60 -9.23 10.77
CA ASN A 188 -9.97 -7.90 10.29
C ASN A 188 -9.03 -7.34 9.20
N TYR A 189 -9.35 -7.63 7.94
CA TYR A 189 -8.61 -7.11 6.80
C TYR A 189 -9.53 -6.74 5.63
N ALA A 190 -9.03 -5.88 4.74
CA ALA A 190 -9.70 -5.49 3.50
C ALA A 190 -8.69 -5.37 2.37
N TYR A 191 -9.13 -5.66 1.15
CA TYR A 191 -8.26 -5.60 -0.03
C TYR A 191 -9.04 -5.31 -1.30
N PHE A 192 -8.32 -4.84 -2.32
CA PHE A 192 -8.76 -4.93 -3.69
C PHE A 192 -7.73 -5.71 -4.54
N VAL A 193 -8.21 -6.38 -5.58
CA VAL A 193 -7.39 -7.00 -6.63
C VAL A 193 -7.94 -6.58 -7.97
N ASN A 194 -7.09 -6.08 -8.85
CA ASN A 194 -7.42 -5.85 -10.25
C ASN A 194 -6.44 -6.62 -11.13
N ALA A 195 -6.95 -7.55 -11.92
CA ALA A 195 -6.15 -8.40 -12.80
C ALA A 195 -6.75 -8.41 -14.20
N GLY A 196 -5.93 -8.19 -15.22
CA GLY A 196 -6.43 -8.13 -16.59
C GLY A 196 -5.39 -7.73 -17.61
N ASN A 197 -5.85 -7.29 -18.77
CA ASN A 197 -5.04 -6.67 -19.82
C ASN A 197 -5.53 -5.25 -20.11
N GLY A 198 -4.84 -4.52 -20.97
CA GLY A 198 -5.18 -3.14 -21.30
C GLY A 198 -4.54 -2.17 -20.33
N THR A 199 -5.34 -1.37 -19.62
CA THR A 199 -4.87 -0.40 -18.63
C THR A 199 -5.75 -0.46 -17.39
N GLY A 200 -5.14 -0.51 -16.20
CA GLY A 200 -5.80 -0.31 -14.92
C GLY A 200 -5.26 0.93 -14.24
N LYS A 201 -6.14 1.83 -13.82
CA LYS A 201 -5.78 3.05 -13.06
C LYS A 201 -6.65 3.13 -11.81
N ILE A 202 -6.03 3.15 -10.63
CA ILE A 202 -6.73 2.95 -9.37
C ILE A 202 -6.34 4.02 -8.34
N ASN A 203 -7.36 4.62 -7.75
CA ASN A 203 -7.27 5.40 -6.51
C ASN A 203 -7.91 4.58 -5.40
N ASP A 204 -7.16 4.28 -4.33
CA ASP A 204 -7.61 3.37 -3.25
C ASP A 204 -7.95 4.08 -1.95
N MET A 205 -7.43 5.29 -1.72
CA MET A 205 -7.81 6.11 -0.55
C MET A 205 -7.85 5.28 0.76
N THR A 206 -6.82 4.49 1.05
CA THR A 206 -6.85 3.44 2.08
C THR A 206 -6.53 3.98 3.47
N ASN A 207 -7.18 3.51 4.54
CA ASN A 207 -6.85 3.90 5.91
C ASN A 207 -7.09 2.76 6.92
N ALA A 208 -6.15 2.48 7.83
CA ALA A 208 -6.41 1.63 9.00
C ALA A 208 -6.74 2.49 10.22
N ALA A 209 -7.58 1.98 11.12
CA ALA A 209 -7.86 2.66 12.37
C ALA A 209 -8.01 1.63 13.49
N GLY A 210 -6.96 1.42 14.28
CA GLY A 210 -6.98 0.67 15.55
C GLY A 210 -7.82 -0.60 15.54
N SER A 211 -9.08 -0.51 15.98
CA SER A 211 -10.05 -1.59 16.11
C SER A 211 -10.70 -2.07 14.80
N GLY A 212 -10.37 -1.49 13.65
CA GLY A 212 -10.93 -1.85 12.35
C GLY A 212 -10.08 -1.39 11.17
N VAL A 213 -10.50 -1.76 9.96
CA VAL A 213 -9.82 -1.35 8.72
C VAL A 213 -10.78 -0.72 7.72
N ASN A 214 -10.32 0.30 7.01
CA ASN A 214 -11.11 1.01 6.00
C ASN A 214 -10.35 1.04 4.67
N LEU A 215 -10.81 0.28 3.69
CA LEU A 215 -10.38 0.38 2.30
C LEU A 215 -11.31 1.36 1.57
N GLY A 216 -10.79 2.25 0.74
CA GLY A 216 -11.62 3.16 -0.05
C GLY A 216 -12.06 4.47 0.63
N TRP A 217 -11.62 4.72 1.86
CA TRP A 217 -12.03 5.85 2.70
C TRP A 217 -10.91 6.88 2.88
N GLY A 218 -11.11 8.10 2.37
CA GLY A 218 -10.20 9.22 2.59
C GLY A 218 -10.10 9.63 4.08
N GLY A 219 -8.98 10.26 4.44
CA GLY A 219 -8.77 10.84 5.76
C GLY A 219 -9.70 12.03 5.97
N GLY A 220 -10.93 11.78 6.42
CA GLY A 220 -11.98 12.79 6.51
C GLY A 220 -13.41 12.30 6.26
N CYS A 221 -13.66 10.99 6.30
CA CYS A 221 -15.00 10.39 6.18
C CYS A 221 -15.66 10.56 4.80
N TYR A 222 -14.89 10.62 3.71
CA TYR A 222 -15.42 10.62 2.35
C TYR A 222 -14.83 9.48 1.53
N THR A 223 -15.64 8.89 0.65
CA THR A 223 -15.23 7.86 -0.31
C THR A 223 -14.97 8.52 -1.67
N ASN A 224 -13.77 8.29 -2.22
CA ASN A 224 -13.40 8.71 -3.59
C ASN A 224 -12.47 7.67 -4.24
N ALA A 225 -12.43 6.46 -3.70
CA ALA A 225 -11.69 5.39 -4.33
C ALA A 225 -12.42 4.96 -5.61
N ASN A 226 -11.67 4.91 -6.70
CA ASN A 226 -12.20 4.67 -8.03
C ASN A 226 -11.20 3.89 -8.88
N ALA A 227 -11.73 3.16 -9.86
CA ALA A 227 -10.94 2.48 -10.87
C ALA A 227 -11.39 2.86 -12.26
N ALA A 228 -10.46 3.24 -13.13
CA ALA A 228 -10.66 3.43 -14.56
C ALA A 228 -9.92 2.32 -15.31
N LEU A 229 -10.68 1.49 -16.01
CA LEU A 229 -10.22 0.22 -16.56
C LEU A 229 -10.47 0.17 -18.07
N THR A 230 -9.49 -0.33 -18.82
CA THR A 230 -9.63 -0.68 -20.23
C THR A 230 -9.20 -2.12 -20.45
N GLY A 231 -9.65 -2.76 -21.53
CA GLY A 231 -9.29 -4.14 -21.87
C GLY A 231 -10.26 -5.15 -21.28
N VAL A 232 -9.76 -6.29 -20.80
CA VAL A 232 -10.56 -7.36 -20.20
C VAL A 232 -9.91 -7.83 -18.91
N GLY A 233 -10.70 -8.04 -17.87
CA GLY A 233 -10.19 -8.54 -16.60
C GLY A 233 -11.24 -8.59 -15.50
N THR A 234 -10.76 -8.64 -14.26
CA THR A 234 -11.55 -8.66 -13.04
C THR A 234 -11.15 -7.54 -12.09
N PHE A 235 -12.12 -7.04 -11.35
CA PHE A 235 -11.90 -6.16 -10.21
C PHE A 235 -12.63 -6.75 -9.01
N THR A 236 -11.87 -7.06 -7.97
CA THR A 236 -12.35 -7.65 -6.73
C THR A 236 -12.12 -6.67 -5.59
N VAL A 237 -13.13 -6.50 -4.75
CA VAL A 237 -13.04 -5.80 -3.47
C VAL A 237 -13.61 -6.71 -2.40
N ALA A 238 -12.90 -6.82 -1.28
CA ALA A 238 -13.25 -7.77 -0.24
C ALA A 238 -12.85 -7.28 1.14
N GLY A 239 -13.48 -7.86 2.16
CA GLY A 239 -13.12 -7.69 3.55
C GLY A 239 -13.53 -8.90 4.36
N VAL A 240 -12.82 -9.13 5.46
CA VAL A 240 -13.11 -10.20 6.42
C VAL A 240 -12.98 -9.62 7.80
N GLY A 241 -14.06 -9.70 8.58
CA GLY A 241 -14.19 -9.09 9.89
C GLY A 241 -14.70 -10.05 10.95
N SER A 242 -14.79 -9.55 12.17
CA SER A 242 -15.26 -10.32 13.31
C SER A 242 -16.60 -9.79 13.83
N ASN A 243 -16.85 -8.49 13.69
CA ASN A 243 -18.03 -7.82 14.24
C ASN A 243 -18.95 -7.29 13.16
N ALA A 244 -18.42 -6.61 12.15
CA ALA A 244 -19.23 -6.08 11.06
C ALA A 244 -18.40 -5.77 9.82
N ILE A 245 -19.04 -5.84 8.65
CA ILE A 245 -18.53 -5.27 7.41
C ILE A 245 -19.58 -4.31 6.85
N ASN A 246 -19.16 -3.07 6.60
CA ASN A 246 -19.96 -2.10 5.85
C ASN A 246 -19.28 -1.86 4.51
N THR A 247 -20.04 -1.94 3.43
CA THR A 247 -19.53 -1.68 2.08
C THR A 247 -20.26 -0.52 1.45
N GLU A 248 -19.54 0.22 0.60
CA GLU A 248 -20.16 1.14 -0.35
C GLU A 248 -19.54 0.83 -1.70
N ILE A 249 -20.32 0.32 -2.65
CA ILE A 249 -19.86 0.10 -4.01
C ILE A 249 -20.91 0.67 -4.95
N THR A 250 -20.53 1.68 -5.73
CA THR A 250 -21.35 2.18 -6.82
C THR A 250 -21.03 1.38 -8.08
N GLY A 251 -21.96 0.56 -8.55
CA GLY A 251 -21.79 -0.15 -9.83
C GLY A 251 -21.67 0.81 -11.01
N ALA A 252 -21.18 0.33 -12.16
CA ALA A 252 -21.08 1.12 -13.40
C ALA A 252 -22.43 1.70 -13.88
N SER A 253 -23.56 1.17 -13.38
CA SER A 253 -24.93 1.67 -13.62
C SER A 253 -25.45 2.66 -12.57
N GLY A 254 -24.62 3.10 -11.61
CA GLY A 254 -25.01 4.08 -10.59
C GLY A 254 -25.79 3.52 -9.40
N ALA A 255 -26.00 2.20 -9.31
CA ALA A 255 -26.62 1.60 -8.13
C ALA A 255 -25.61 1.49 -6.98
N PHE A 256 -25.82 2.31 -5.93
CA PHE A 256 -25.20 2.12 -4.63
C PHE A 256 -25.76 0.84 -4.02
N THR A 257 -24.93 -0.19 -3.91
CA THR A 257 -25.29 -1.40 -3.16
C THR A 257 -24.38 -1.47 -1.96
N GLY A 258 -24.75 -0.77 -0.90
CA GLY A 258 -24.06 -0.87 0.38
C GLY A 258 -24.62 -2.04 1.18
N TRP A 259 -23.74 -2.90 1.70
CA TRP A 259 -24.13 -4.03 2.53
C TRP A 259 -23.61 -3.77 3.94
N ASN A 260 -24.49 -3.94 4.93
CA ASN A 260 -24.11 -3.97 6.35
C ASN A 260 -24.25 -5.41 6.82
N LEU A 261 -23.13 -6.11 6.92
CA LEU A 261 -23.05 -7.51 7.33
C LEU A 261 -22.65 -7.56 8.80
N ALA A 262 -23.38 -8.32 9.62
CA ALA A 262 -23.07 -8.51 11.02
C ALA A 262 -22.27 -9.81 11.22
N GLY A 263 -21.17 -9.71 11.96
CA GLY A 263 -20.43 -10.85 12.50
C GLY A 263 -20.91 -11.24 13.89
N ASN A 264 -20.34 -12.30 14.45
CA ASN A 264 -20.69 -12.83 15.76
C ASN A 264 -19.58 -12.65 16.82
N GLY A 265 -18.55 -11.87 16.52
CA GLY A 265 -17.37 -11.65 17.35
C GLY A 265 -16.28 -12.72 17.19
N THR A 266 -16.57 -13.83 16.48
CA THR A 266 -15.54 -14.81 16.13
C THR A 266 -14.70 -14.27 14.97
N MET A 267 -13.39 -14.51 15.04
CA MET A 267 -12.44 -14.11 14.00
C MET A 267 -12.90 -14.60 12.63
N GLY A 268 -13.09 -13.69 11.68
CA GLY A 268 -13.50 -14.01 10.31
C GLY A 268 -14.95 -14.53 10.20
N SER A 269 -15.80 -14.28 11.19
CA SER A 269 -17.20 -14.71 11.17
C SER A 269 -18.08 -13.99 10.15
N VAL A 270 -17.58 -12.89 9.59
CA VAL A 270 -18.22 -12.16 8.51
C VAL A 270 -17.21 -11.91 7.41
N ASP A 271 -17.58 -12.26 6.18
CA ASP A 271 -16.80 -12.04 4.98
C ASP A 271 -17.63 -11.31 3.92
N PHE A 272 -16.94 -10.56 3.09
CA PHE A 272 -17.50 -9.91 1.92
C PHE A 272 -16.52 -10.06 0.78
N THR A 273 -17.01 -10.43 -0.39
CA THR A 273 -16.23 -10.39 -1.63
C THR A 273 -17.17 -10.03 -2.76
N SER A 274 -16.83 -8.97 -3.49
CA SER A 274 -17.48 -8.60 -4.74
C SER A 274 -16.46 -8.62 -5.86
N THR A 275 -16.74 -9.38 -6.92
CA THR A 275 -15.90 -9.48 -8.10
C THR A 275 -16.71 -9.13 -9.33
N GLY A 276 -16.28 -8.09 -10.04
CA GLY A 276 -16.84 -7.70 -11.33
C GLY A 276 -15.88 -8.05 -12.47
N ASN A 277 -16.41 -8.63 -13.54
CA ASN A 277 -15.69 -8.70 -14.81
C ASN A 277 -15.87 -7.39 -15.58
N TYR A 278 -14.86 -6.95 -16.32
CA TYR A 278 -14.97 -5.83 -17.24
C TYR A 278 -14.47 -6.18 -18.63
N SER A 279 -14.99 -5.47 -19.62
CA SER A 279 -14.59 -5.55 -21.03
C SER A 279 -14.72 -4.17 -21.68
N GLY A 280 -13.75 -3.78 -22.50
CA GLY A 280 -13.73 -2.46 -23.12
C GLY A 280 -13.39 -1.39 -22.09
N ASN A 281 -14.04 -0.23 -22.15
CA ASN A 281 -13.85 0.84 -21.17
C ASN A 281 -14.83 0.67 -20.02
N SER A 282 -14.34 0.68 -18.78
CA SER A 282 -15.14 0.50 -17.58
C SER A 282 -14.67 1.44 -16.48
N SER A 283 -15.61 1.84 -15.62
CA SER A 283 -15.33 2.66 -14.44
C SER A 283 -16.03 2.05 -13.25
N ILE A 284 -15.32 2.01 -12.12
CA ILE A 284 -15.85 1.59 -10.82
C ILE A 284 -15.72 2.79 -9.89
N PRO A 285 -16.79 3.61 -9.79
CA PRO A 285 -16.80 4.73 -8.87
C PRO A 285 -17.03 4.24 -7.44
N ASN A 286 -16.41 4.93 -6.47
CA ASN A 286 -16.70 4.83 -5.03
C ASN A 286 -16.82 3.40 -4.51
N TYR A 287 -15.71 2.67 -4.50
CA TYR A 287 -15.63 1.40 -3.79
C TYR A 287 -15.05 1.62 -2.39
N SER A 288 -15.66 1.01 -1.37
CA SER A 288 -15.14 1.06 -0.01
C SER A 288 -15.59 -0.14 0.80
N VAL A 289 -14.75 -0.52 1.75
CA VAL A 289 -15.00 -1.59 2.72
C VAL A 289 -14.50 -1.13 4.08
N THR A 290 -15.40 -1.08 5.05
CA THR A 290 -15.10 -0.89 6.46
C THR A 290 -15.29 -2.22 7.17
N VAL A 291 -14.29 -2.66 7.91
CA VAL A 291 -14.29 -3.91 8.66
C VAL A 291 -14.06 -3.62 10.13
N LYS A 292 -14.85 -4.26 11.00
CA LYS A 292 -14.79 -4.18 12.46
C LYS A 292 -14.68 -5.57 13.08
#